data_AF-A0A1F5N360-F1
#
_entry.id   AF-A0A1F5N360-F1
#
_cell.length_a   1.000
_cell.length_b   1.000
_cell.length_c   1.000
_cell.angle_alpha   90.00
_cell.angle_beta   90.00
_cell.angle_gamma   90.00
#
_symmetry.space_group_name_H-M   'P 1'
#
loop_
_entity.id
_entity.type
_entity.pdbx_description
1 polymer ?
#
loop_
_entity_poly.entity_id
_entity_poly.type
_entity_poly.pdbx_seq_one_letter_code
_entity_poly.pdbx_strand_id
1 'polypeptide(L)'
;MAHEEHLKAKIIESNNRLGIDLQKSTSPSGNFLDEVISAAIKEIRVGEERNAAYWAYQMHISHPAAARFLWECYRVCADEDCGLANPQALGVVTERMRLYYDLPEKDPRRGFVVTFVTIYLARSPKSRFVNEIHMDLVQRIENGFTLEMPDRAIDMHTKRG
;
A
#
# COMPACT_ATOMS: atom_id res chain seq x y z
N MET A 1 -8.20 -22.20 -10.64
CA MET A 1 -9.23 -22.43 -9.59
C MET A 1 -8.60 -22.54 -8.20
N ALA A 2 -7.79 -23.56 -7.87
CA ALA A 2 -7.18 -23.70 -6.53
C ALA A 2 -6.19 -22.57 -6.13
N HIS A 3 -5.39 -22.07 -7.08
CA HIS A 3 -4.46 -20.96 -6.84
C HIS A 3 -5.17 -19.62 -6.59
N GLU A 4 -6.28 -19.40 -7.29
CA GLU A 4 -7.08 -18.18 -7.22
C GLU A 4 -7.91 -18.12 -5.91
N GLU A 5 -8.39 -19.27 -5.43
CA GLU A 5 -9.01 -19.40 -4.10
C GLU A 5 -8.00 -19.19 -2.97
N HIS A 6 -6.76 -19.66 -3.11
CA HIS A 6 -5.69 -19.46 -2.14
C HIS A 6 -5.25 -17.99 -2.03
N LEU A 7 -5.16 -17.28 -3.16
CA LEU A 7 -4.90 -15.84 -3.17
C LEU A 7 -6.05 -15.06 -2.52
N LYS A 8 -7.31 -15.39 -2.86
CA LYS A 8 -8.49 -14.77 -2.23
C LYS A 8 -8.53 -14.99 -0.73
N ALA A 9 -8.24 -16.20 -0.25
CA ALA A 9 -8.19 -16.52 1.18
C ALA A 9 -7.10 -15.72 1.91
N LYS A 10 -5.90 -15.58 1.32
CA LYS A 10 -4.81 -14.75 1.87
C LYS A 10 -5.15 -13.26 1.89
N ILE A 11 -5.84 -12.75 0.88
CA ILE A 11 -6.31 -11.36 0.82
C ILE A 11 -7.38 -11.12 1.91
N ILE A 12 -8.30 -12.07 2.12
CA ILE A 12 -9.34 -11.98 3.16
C ILE A 12 -8.72 -12.04 4.57
N GLU A 13 -7.75 -12.93 4.83
CA GLU A 13 -7.03 -12.97 6.11
C GLU A 13 -6.20 -11.69 6.34
N SER A 14 -5.56 -11.17 5.29
CA SER A 14 -4.84 -9.90 5.32
C SER A 14 -5.76 -8.73 5.68
N ASN A 15 -6.97 -8.70 5.11
CA ASN A 15 -7.96 -7.64 5.36
C ASN A 15 -8.45 -7.61 6.81
N ASN A 16 -8.43 -8.75 7.52
CA ASN A 16 -8.88 -8.87 8.92
C ASN A 16 -7.75 -8.68 9.96
N ARG A 17 -6.50 -8.49 9.53
CA ARG A 17 -5.32 -8.45 10.41
C ARG A 17 -5.37 -7.37 11.49
N LEU A 18 -6.14 -6.31 11.27
CA LEU A 18 -6.25 -5.15 12.18
C LEU A 18 -7.52 -5.17 13.04
N GLY A 19 -8.24 -6.29 13.08
CA GLY A 19 -9.46 -6.44 13.87
C GLY A 19 -10.68 -5.73 13.27
N ILE A 20 -10.65 -5.41 11.97
CA ILE A 20 -11.77 -4.88 11.20
C ILE A 20 -11.93 -5.69 9.92
N ASP A 21 -13.16 -6.03 9.56
CA ASP A 21 -13.49 -6.62 8.26
C ASP A 21 -13.92 -5.49 7.32
N LEU A 22 -13.02 -5.08 6.41
CA LEU A 22 -13.25 -3.96 5.51
C LEU A 22 -14.42 -4.19 4.54
N GLN A 23 -14.74 -5.45 4.21
CA GLN A 23 -15.84 -5.81 3.30
C GLN A 23 -17.21 -5.77 4.00
N LYS A 24 -17.24 -5.76 5.34
CA LYS A 24 -18.46 -5.69 6.13
C LYS A 24 -18.63 -4.38 6.89
N SER A 25 -17.59 -3.56 6.91
CA SER A 25 -17.57 -2.27 7.59
C SER A 25 -17.78 -1.15 6.58
N THR A 26 -18.49 -0.10 6.96
CA THR A 26 -18.78 1.05 6.09
C THR A 26 -18.13 2.32 6.59
N SER A 27 -17.83 3.21 5.65
CA SER A 27 -17.46 4.61 5.92
C SER A 27 -18.67 5.43 6.39
N PRO A 28 -18.48 6.64 6.94
CA PRO A 28 -19.58 7.56 7.23
C PRO A 28 -20.49 7.88 6.04
N SER A 29 -19.95 7.80 4.83
CA SER A 29 -20.73 7.97 3.59
C SER A 29 -21.55 6.75 3.17
N GLY A 30 -21.46 5.64 3.90
CA GLY A 30 -22.22 4.39 3.64
C GLY A 30 -21.54 3.40 2.69
N ASN A 31 -20.40 3.77 2.09
CA ASN A 31 -19.63 2.87 1.20
C ASN A 31 -18.79 1.87 2.01
N PHE A 32 -18.63 0.64 1.51
CA PHE A 32 -17.79 -0.37 2.16
C PHE A 32 -16.32 0.07 2.21
N LEU A 33 -15.62 -0.23 3.30
CA LEU A 33 -14.27 0.28 3.52
C LEU A 33 -13.24 -0.30 2.56
N ASP A 34 -13.46 -1.51 2.02
CA ASP A 34 -12.61 -2.10 0.99
C ASP A 34 -12.72 -1.35 -0.36
N GLU A 35 -13.91 -0.89 -0.72
CA GLU A 35 -14.13 -0.02 -1.88
C GLU A 35 -13.52 1.37 -1.65
N VAL A 36 -13.70 1.94 -0.44
CA VAL A 36 -13.19 3.27 -0.09
C VAL A 36 -11.66 3.31 -0.13
N ILE A 37 -10.96 2.33 0.45
CA ILE A 37 -9.49 2.29 0.38
C ILE A 37 -9.00 2.04 -1.05
N SER A 38 -9.68 1.16 -1.79
CA SER A 38 -9.41 0.87 -3.19
C SER A 38 -9.54 2.13 -4.06
N ALA A 39 -10.57 2.93 -3.83
CA ALA A 39 -10.76 4.23 -4.48
C ALA A 39 -9.64 5.21 -4.09
N ALA A 40 -9.33 5.35 -2.80
CA ALA A 40 -8.26 6.25 -2.33
C ALA A 40 -6.93 5.99 -3.04
N ILE A 41 -6.48 4.74 -3.11
CA ILE A 41 -5.20 4.38 -3.76
C ILE A 41 -5.26 4.52 -5.29
N LYS A 42 -6.38 4.15 -5.93
CA LYS A 42 -6.54 4.29 -7.39
C LYS A 42 -6.53 5.75 -7.83
N GLU A 43 -7.20 6.63 -7.09
CA GLU A 43 -7.19 8.07 -7.38
C GLU A 43 -5.78 8.67 -7.17
N ILE A 44 -5.03 8.24 -6.14
CA ILE A 44 -3.61 8.62 -5.96
C ILE A 44 -2.78 8.21 -7.18
N ARG A 45 -2.95 6.98 -7.66
CA ARG A 45 -2.20 6.43 -8.80
C ARG A 45 -2.38 7.26 -10.07
N VAL A 46 -3.59 7.72 -10.36
CA VAL A 46 -3.88 8.56 -11.53
C VAL A 46 -3.63 10.06 -11.29
N GLY A 47 -3.33 10.46 -10.04
CA GLY A 47 -3.02 11.84 -9.68
C GLY A 47 -4.24 12.72 -9.37
N GLU A 48 -5.40 12.13 -9.12
CA GLU A 48 -6.64 12.84 -8.81
C GLU A 48 -6.70 13.27 -7.35
N GLU A 49 -6.08 14.43 -7.06
CA GLU A 49 -5.83 14.93 -5.71
C GLU A 49 -7.08 15.02 -4.82
N ARG A 50 -8.17 15.58 -5.37
CA ARG A 50 -9.40 15.87 -4.59
C ARG A 50 -10.17 14.61 -4.24
N ASN A 51 -10.34 13.72 -5.21
CA ASN A 51 -11.03 12.45 -5.02
C ASN A 51 -10.22 11.56 -4.07
N ALA A 52 -8.91 11.47 -4.29
CA ALA A 52 -8.01 10.75 -3.41
C ALA A 52 -8.13 11.25 -1.96
N ALA A 53 -8.05 12.57 -1.75
CA ALA A 53 -8.16 13.16 -0.42
C ALA A 53 -9.51 12.86 0.24
N TYR A 54 -10.60 12.90 -0.52
CA TYR A 54 -11.94 12.57 -0.01
C TYR A 54 -12.01 11.12 0.50
N TRP A 55 -11.61 10.13 -0.32
CA TRP A 55 -11.68 8.72 0.06
C TRP A 55 -10.71 8.36 1.20
N ALA A 56 -9.50 8.92 1.19
CA ALA A 56 -8.56 8.79 2.29
C ALA A 56 -9.11 9.36 3.60
N TYR A 57 -9.77 10.53 3.53
CA TYR A 57 -10.35 11.14 4.71
C TYR A 57 -11.50 10.30 5.28
N GLN A 58 -12.33 9.67 4.41
CA GLN A 58 -13.34 8.71 4.84
C GLN A 58 -12.71 7.56 5.64
N MET A 59 -11.63 6.95 5.16
CA MET A 59 -10.89 5.92 5.92
C MET A 59 -10.40 6.43 7.28
N HIS A 60 -9.84 7.65 7.31
CA HIS A 60 -9.31 8.27 8.52
C HIS A 60 -10.36 8.43 9.62
N ILE A 61 -11.57 8.87 9.28
CA ILE A 61 -12.63 9.15 10.25
C ILE A 61 -13.54 7.95 10.54
N SER A 62 -13.39 6.83 9.83
CA SER A 62 -14.27 5.66 9.98
C SER A 62 -13.97 4.87 11.27
N HIS A 63 -12.72 4.42 11.43
CA HIS A 63 -12.30 3.60 12.57
C HIS A 63 -10.76 3.65 12.71
N PRO A 64 -10.18 3.57 13.93
CA PRO A 64 -8.72 3.59 14.10
C PRO A 64 -7.99 2.49 13.31
N ALA A 65 -8.58 1.30 13.21
CA ALA A 65 -8.03 0.21 12.40
C ALA A 65 -8.08 0.52 10.89
N ALA A 66 -9.12 1.20 10.41
CA ALA A 66 -9.24 1.64 9.02
C ALA A 66 -8.19 2.71 8.68
N ALA A 67 -8.00 3.68 9.58
CA ALA A 67 -6.94 4.68 9.45
C ALA A 67 -5.55 4.02 9.44
N ARG A 68 -5.32 2.99 10.27
CA ARG A 68 -4.07 2.23 10.25
C ARG A 68 -3.86 1.48 8.94
N PHE A 69 -4.91 0.86 8.40
CA PHE A 69 -4.86 0.19 7.10
C PHE A 69 -4.52 1.18 5.97
N LEU A 70 -5.11 2.38 5.99
CA LEU A 70 -4.77 3.45 5.05
C LEU A 70 -3.27 3.80 5.08
N TRP A 71 -2.67 3.92 6.26
CA TRP A 71 -1.23 4.18 6.39
C TRP A 71 -0.35 3.04 5.87
N GLU A 72 -0.77 1.79 6.05
CA GLU A 72 -0.10 0.63 5.44
C GLU A 72 -0.16 0.70 3.91
N CYS A 73 -1.33 1.04 3.35
CA CYS A 73 -1.50 1.24 1.92
C CYS A 73 -0.69 2.42 1.39
N TYR A 74 -0.56 3.53 2.11
CA TYR A 74 0.30 4.65 1.68
C TYR A 74 1.77 4.25 1.58
N ARG A 75 2.27 3.41 2.49
CA ARG A 75 3.65 2.93 2.43
C ARG A 75 3.88 2.05 1.21
N VAL A 76 2.94 1.15 0.92
CA VAL A 76 2.99 0.32 -0.31
C VAL A 76 2.89 1.20 -1.55
N CYS A 77 1.95 2.15 -1.60
CA CYS A 77 1.74 3.07 -2.71
C CYS A 77 3.00 3.93 -2.99
N ALA A 78 3.75 4.30 -1.96
CA ALA A 78 5.02 5.02 -2.13
C ALA A 78 6.04 4.21 -2.95
N ASP A 79 6.17 2.90 -2.72
CA ASP A 79 7.08 2.04 -3.48
C ASP A 79 6.47 1.52 -4.80
N GLU A 80 5.16 1.27 -4.82
CA GLU A 80 4.45 0.65 -5.96
C GLU A 80 4.10 1.66 -7.06
N ASP A 81 3.54 2.81 -6.68
CA ASP A 81 2.96 3.79 -7.62
C ASP A 81 3.89 4.98 -7.85
N CYS A 82 4.61 5.44 -6.82
CA CYS A 82 5.67 6.45 -6.99
C CYS A 82 7.00 5.80 -7.38
N GLY A 83 7.39 4.75 -6.66
CA GLY A 83 8.50 3.86 -6.98
C GLY A 83 9.81 4.60 -7.29
N LEU A 84 10.51 4.14 -8.32
CA LEU A 84 11.82 4.70 -8.69
C LEU A 84 11.76 6.14 -9.21
N ALA A 85 10.56 6.66 -9.55
CA ALA A 85 10.42 8.05 -9.94
C ALA A 85 10.41 9.01 -8.73
N ASN A 86 10.14 8.51 -7.52
CA ASN A 86 10.34 9.24 -6.27
C ASN A 86 10.74 8.30 -5.12
N PRO A 87 12.02 7.88 -5.05
CA PRO A 87 12.50 6.97 -4.00
C PRO A 87 12.41 7.54 -2.58
N GLN A 88 12.23 8.85 -2.42
CA GLN A 88 12.11 9.51 -1.12
C GLN A 88 10.67 9.46 -0.57
N ALA A 89 9.69 9.04 -1.37
CA ALA A 89 8.28 9.03 -0.99
C ALA A 89 8.02 8.19 0.27
N LEU A 90 8.63 7.00 0.38
CA LEU A 90 8.45 6.13 1.53
C LEU A 90 8.93 6.78 2.84
N GLY A 91 10.05 7.49 2.79
CA GLY A 91 10.58 8.24 3.95
C GLY A 91 9.63 9.33 4.40
N VAL A 92 9.07 10.11 3.45
CA VAL A 92 8.06 11.14 3.75
C VAL A 92 6.82 10.51 4.36
N VAL A 93 6.28 9.44 3.78
CA VAL A 93 5.09 8.73 4.32
C VAL A 93 5.37 8.23 5.73
N THR A 94 6.52 7.63 5.98
CA THR A 94 6.88 7.04 7.28
C THR A 94 6.99 8.10 8.38
N GLU A 95 7.67 9.22 8.11
CA GLU A 95 7.76 10.32 9.09
C GLU A 95 6.40 10.98 9.35
N ARG A 96 5.55 11.10 8.33
CA ARG A 96 4.19 11.64 8.49
C ARG A 96 3.28 10.67 9.25
N MET A 97 3.43 9.37 9.05
CA MET A 97 2.74 8.34 9.82
C MET A 97 3.13 8.44 11.30
N ARG A 98 4.42 8.59 11.60
CA ARG A 98 4.89 8.81 12.97
C ARG A 98 4.24 10.05 13.58
N LEU A 99 4.30 11.20 12.90
CA LEU A 99 3.64 12.43 13.34
C LEU A 99 2.14 12.22 13.61
N TYR A 100 1.44 11.49 12.74
CA TYR A 100 0.02 11.18 12.92
C TYR A 100 -0.24 10.44 14.23
N TYR A 101 0.56 9.42 14.55
CA TYR A 101 0.40 8.63 15.77
C TYR A 101 0.91 9.31 17.04
N ASP A 102 1.89 10.22 16.93
CA ASP A 102 2.38 11.04 18.05
C ASP A 102 1.33 12.07 18.50
N LEU A 103 0.44 12.51 17.61
CA LEU A 103 -0.69 13.38 17.95
C LEU A 103 -1.78 12.60 18.73
N PRO A 104 -2.52 13.22 19.66
CA PRO A 104 -3.67 12.60 20.32
C PRO A 104 -4.73 12.11 19.33
N GLU A 105 -5.48 11.06 19.69
CA GLU A 105 -6.41 10.40 18.76
C GLU A 105 -7.48 11.31 18.17
N LYS A 106 -8.02 12.22 19.00
CA LYS A 106 -9.06 13.18 18.61
C LYS A 106 -8.50 14.52 18.13
N ASP A 107 -7.20 14.60 17.87
CA ASP A 107 -6.56 15.83 17.42
C ASP A 107 -6.93 16.12 15.95
N PRO A 108 -7.58 17.26 15.64
CA PRO A 108 -7.99 17.58 14.27
C PRO A 108 -6.81 17.72 13.29
N ARG A 109 -5.59 17.94 13.78
CA ARG A 109 -4.38 18.00 12.93
C ARG A 109 -4.05 16.66 12.29
N ARG A 110 -4.54 15.54 12.83
CA ARG A 110 -4.40 14.22 12.20
C ARG A 110 -5.01 14.19 10.80
N GLY A 111 -6.16 14.82 10.62
CA GLY A 111 -6.81 14.96 9.31
C GLY A 111 -5.94 15.71 8.31
N PHE A 112 -5.29 16.79 8.74
CA PHE A 112 -4.33 17.54 7.90
C PHE A 112 -3.14 16.67 7.47
N VAL A 113 -2.60 15.84 8.37
CA VAL A 113 -1.48 14.93 8.05
C VAL A 113 -1.89 13.89 7.00
N VAL A 114 -3.09 13.31 7.12
CA VAL A 114 -3.65 12.38 6.11
C VAL A 114 -3.84 13.06 4.76
N THR A 115 -4.44 14.26 4.74
CA THR A 115 -4.64 15.02 3.50
C THR A 115 -3.32 15.40 2.85
N PHE A 116 -2.32 15.83 3.63
CA PHE A 116 -0.99 16.17 3.12
C PHE A 116 -0.35 14.96 2.42
N VAL A 117 -0.35 13.79 3.05
CA VAL A 117 0.26 12.58 2.48
C VAL A 117 -0.47 12.14 1.22
N THR A 118 -1.81 12.18 1.22
CA THR A 118 -2.61 11.87 0.04
C THR A 118 -2.22 12.74 -1.16
N ILE A 119 -2.21 14.07 -0.97
CA ILE A 119 -1.91 15.01 -2.05
C ILE A 119 -0.44 14.88 -2.47
N TYR A 120 0.47 14.68 -1.53
CA TYR A 120 1.89 14.45 -1.82
C TYR A 120 2.09 13.23 -2.73
N LEU A 121 1.46 12.10 -2.41
CA LEU A 121 1.55 10.89 -3.24
C LEU A 121 0.85 11.09 -4.58
N ALA A 122 -0.34 11.72 -4.61
CA ALA A 122 -1.06 12.01 -5.85
C ALA A 122 -0.25 12.91 -6.81
N ARG A 123 0.50 13.89 -6.28
CA ARG A 123 1.37 14.78 -7.05
C ARG A 123 2.75 14.23 -7.37
N SER A 124 3.17 13.17 -6.68
CA SER A 124 4.50 12.58 -6.90
C SER A 124 4.64 12.02 -8.32
N PRO A 125 5.82 12.11 -8.94
CA PRO A 125 6.12 11.37 -10.16
C PRO A 125 5.80 9.89 -10.00
N LYS A 126 5.15 9.29 -11.00
CA LYS A 126 4.68 7.90 -10.95
C LYS A 126 5.65 6.97 -11.69
N SER A 127 5.93 5.81 -11.10
CA SER A 127 6.64 4.71 -11.76
C SER A 127 6.23 3.40 -11.14
N ARG A 128 5.58 2.54 -11.95
CA ARG A 128 5.14 1.21 -11.53
C ARG A 128 6.09 0.11 -11.96
N PHE A 129 7.28 0.45 -12.42
CA PHE A 129 8.26 -0.52 -12.94
C PHE A 129 8.64 -1.59 -11.90
N VAL A 130 8.83 -1.19 -10.64
CA VAL A 130 9.13 -2.14 -9.54
C VAL A 130 7.97 -3.11 -9.34
N ASN A 131 6.74 -2.60 -9.36
CA ASN A 131 5.53 -3.43 -9.25
C ASN A 131 5.39 -4.40 -10.44
N GLU A 132 5.61 -3.92 -11.66
CA GLU A 132 5.55 -4.74 -12.87
C GLU A 132 6.56 -5.89 -12.83
N ILE A 133 7.82 -5.60 -12.46
CA ILE A 133 8.85 -6.62 -12.27
C ILE A 133 8.49 -7.58 -11.14
N HIS A 134 7.98 -7.07 -10.01
CA HIS A 134 7.56 -7.90 -8.89
C HIS A 134 6.46 -8.90 -9.30
N MET A 135 5.42 -8.41 -9.98
CA MET A 135 4.30 -9.25 -10.45
C MET A 135 4.75 -10.28 -11.50
N ASP A 136 5.65 -9.92 -12.42
CA ASP A 136 6.26 -10.89 -13.37
C ASP A 136 7.02 -11.99 -12.62
N LEU A 137 7.87 -11.60 -11.66
CA LEU A 137 8.67 -12.55 -10.89
C LEU A 137 7.80 -13.50 -10.07
N VAL A 138 6.77 -12.99 -9.38
CA VAL A 138 5.82 -13.82 -8.63
C VAL A 138 5.18 -14.84 -9.56
N GLN A 139 4.61 -14.39 -10.68
CA GLN A 139 3.93 -15.26 -11.63
C GLN A 139 4.86 -16.33 -12.23
N ARG A 140 6.09 -15.96 -12.56
CA ARG A 140 7.09 -16.89 -13.11
C ARG A 140 7.48 -17.94 -12.09
N ILE A 141 7.81 -17.53 -10.87
CA ILE A 141 8.23 -18.43 -9.79
C ILE A 141 7.11 -19.41 -9.46
N GLU A 142 5.86 -18.94 -9.35
CA GLU A 142 4.70 -19.80 -9.10
C GLU A 142 4.44 -20.81 -10.22
N ASN A 143 4.80 -20.47 -11.46
CA ASN A 143 4.76 -21.37 -12.61
C ASN A 143 6.01 -22.27 -12.72
N GLY A 144 6.87 -22.31 -11.70
CA GLY A 144 8.06 -23.16 -11.65
C GLY A 144 9.25 -22.66 -12.47
N PHE A 145 9.25 -21.38 -12.88
CA PHE A 145 10.42 -20.78 -13.51
C PHE A 145 11.61 -20.85 -12.55
N THR A 146 12.76 -21.31 -13.07
CA THR A 146 14.04 -21.28 -12.38
C THR A 146 15.04 -20.48 -13.21
N LEU A 147 15.91 -19.74 -12.52
CA LEU A 147 17.05 -19.08 -13.13
C LEU A 147 18.30 -19.87 -12.78
N GLU A 148 19.10 -20.21 -13.79
CA GLU A 148 20.38 -20.88 -13.56
C GLU A 148 21.29 -19.99 -12.71
N MET A 149 21.95 -20.58 -11.71
CA MET A 149 22.87 -19.86 -10.84
C MET A 149 24.07 -19.39 -11.66
N PRO A 150 24.35 -18.07 -11.76
CA PRO A 150 25.43 -17.58 -12.60
C PRO A 150 26.78 -17.96 -12.02
N ASP A 151 27.72 -18.43 -12.86
CA ASP A 151 29.04 -18.89 -12.40
C ASP A 151 29.81 -17.82 -11.62
N ARG A 152 29.64 -16.54 -11.98
CA ARG A 152 30.25 -15.40 -11.25
C ARG A 152 29.81 -15.25 -9.80
N ALA A 153 28.74 -15.94 -9.37
CA ALA A 153 28.29 -15.94 -7.97
C ALA A 153 29.00 -17.00 -7.11
N ILE A 154 29.85 -17.84 -7.71
CA ILE A 154 30.69 -18.80 -6.99
C ILE A 154 31.94 -18.05 -6.52
N ASP A 155 32.09 -17.91 -5.21
CA ASP A 155 33.26 -17.29 -4.57
C ASP A 155 33.81 -18.15 -3.42
N MET A 156 34.99 -17.77 -2.90
CA MET A 156 35.80 -18.49 -1.89
C MET A 156 35.07 -18.83 -0.57
N HIS A 157 33.90 -18.24 -0.35
CA HIS A 157 33.03 -18.47 0.79
C HIS A 157 31.81 -19.35 0.45
N THR A 158 31.63 -19.72 -0.80
CA THR A 158 30.58 -20.63 -1.27
C THR A 158 31.05 -22.08 -1.28
N LYS A 159 30.11 -23.04 -1.17
CA LYS A 159 30.42 -24.47 -1.25
C LYS A 159 31.08 -24.90 -2.58
N ARG A 160 30.89 -24.11 -3.65
CA ARG A 160 31.32 -24.46 -5.01
C ARG A 160 32.68 -23.85 -5.39
N GLY A 161 33.25 -22.91 -4.64
CA GLY A 161 34.56 -22.36 -4.99
C GLY A 161 34.88 -21.08 -4.29
#